data_AF-A0A9C7Z6E0-F1
#
_entry.id   AF-A0A9C7Z6E0-F1
#
_cell.length_a   1.000
_cell.length_b   1.000
_cell.length_c   1.000
_cell.angle_alpha   90.00
_cell.angle_beta   90.00
_cell.angle_gamma   90.00
#
_symmetry.space_group_name_H-M   'P 1'
#
loop_
_entity.id
_entity.type
_entity.pdbx_description
1 polymer ?
#
loop_
_entity_poly.entity_id
_entity_poly.type
_entity_poly.pdbx_seq_one_letter_code
_entity_poly.pdbx_strand_id
1 'polypeptide(L)'
;MAWNVDKPDEMPLAQLFANACRLATWRLRVHIEKIGIHSGQGRVLVHLRGHDNVPQWRIARAMKTSPAAITSILKRMERDGWIT
;
A
#
# COMPACT_ATOMS: atom_id res chain seq x y z
N MET A 1 18.27 49.26 9.05
CA MET A 1 17.34 48.75 8.02
C MET A 1 17.87 47.38 7.59
N ALA A 2 17.49 46.31 8.30
CA ALA A 2 17.96 44.96 8.02
C ALA A 2 16.95 44.28 7.10
N TRP A 3 17.41 43.83 5.93
CA TRP A 3 16.62 43.05 4.99
C TRP A 3 16.27 41.72 5.64
N ASN A 4 14.99 41.54 5.96
CA ASN A 4 14.45 40.25 6.37
C ASN A 4 14.37 39.41 5.09
N VAL A 5 15.42 38.63 4.84
CA VAL A 5 15.42 37.62 3.78
C VAL A 5 14.35 36.62 4.17
N ASP A 6 13.23 36.62 3.44
CA ASP A 6 12.20 35.59 3.52
C ASP A 6 12.90 34.23 3.54
N LYS A 7 12.89 33.57 4.71
CA LYS A 7 13.16 32.14 4.74
C LYS A 7 12.02 31.51 3.96
N PRO A 8 12.29 30.74 2.89
CA PRO A 8 11.22 29.99 2.26
C PRO A 8 10.55 29.18 3.37
N ASP A 9 9.22 29.08 3.31
CA ASP A 9 8.43 28.32 4.27
C ASP A 9 8.89 26.86 4.19
N GLU A 10 9.90 26.53 5.00
CA GLU A 10 10.61 25.26 4.93
C GLU A 10 9.68 24.20 5.49
N MET A 11 8.91 23.60 4.58
CA MET A 11 8.08 22.45 4.88
C MET A 11 8.91 21.45 5.69
N PRO A 12 8.47 21.07 6.91
CA PRO A 12 9.23 20.18 7.75
C PRO A 12 9.61 18.91 7.00
N LEU A 13 10.83 18.39 7.21
CA LEU A 13 11.31 17.17 6.55
C LEU A 13 10.31 16.00 6.70
N ALA A 14 9.63 15.90 7.85
CA ALA A 14 8.59 14.92 8.09
C ALA A 14 7.40 15.05 7.12
N GLN A 15 7.01 16.28 6.78
CA GLN A 15 5.93 16.56 5.86
C GLN A 15 6.35 16.32 4.41
N LEU A 16 7.59 16.68 4.04
CA LEU A 16 8.15 16.31 2.74
C LEU A 16 8.19 14.78 2.57
N PHE A 17 8.64 14.06 3.60
CA PHE A 17 8.67 12.60 3.62
C PHE A 17 7.25 12.02 3.49
N ALA A 18 6.29 12.52 4.25
CA ALA A 18 4.89 12.10 4.16
C ALA A 18 4.32 12.32 2.74
N ASN A 19 4.63 13.47 2.12
CA ASN A 19 4.21 13.79 0.76
C ASN A 19 4.85 12.85 -0.28
N ALA A 20 6.15 12.56 -0.14
CA ALA A 20 6.84 11.62 -1.00
C ALA A 20 6.26 10.20 -0.89
N CYS A 21 6.02 9.71 0.34
CA CYS A 21 5.38 8.43 0.59
C CYS A 21 3.96 8.38 -0.01
N ARG A 22 3.18 9.46 0.13
CA ARG A 22 1.82 9.53 -0.42
C ARG A 22 1.83 9.48 -1.94
N LEU A 23 2.72 10.24 -2.58
CA LEU A 23 2.87 10.24 -4.04
C LEU A 23 3.32 8.88 -4.56
N ALA A 24 4.32 8.26 -3.93
CA ALA A 24 4.79 6.92 -4.29
C ALA A 24 3.67 5.88 -4.16
N THR A 25 2.94 5.89 -3.05
CA THR A 25 1.81 4.98 -2.80
C THR A 25 0.69 5.17 -3.83
N TRP A 26 0.38 6.42 -4.19
CA TRP A 26 -0.63 6.72 -5.19
C TRP A 26 -0.21 6.26 -6.59
N ARG A 27 1.04 6.54 -7.01
CA ARG A 27 1.55 6.10 -8.31
C ARG A 27 1.56 4.59 -8.43
N LEU A 28 2.00 3.90 -7.37
CA LEU A 28 1.97 2.45 -7.29
C LEU A 28 0.54 1.92 -7.44
N ARG A 29 -0.43 2.50 -6.70
CA ARG A 29 -1.84 2.13 -6.81
C ARG A 29 -2.35 2.26 -8.24
N VAL A 30 -2.12 3.40 -8.89
CA VAL A 30 -2.56 3.64 -10.27
C VAL A 30 -1.97 2.63 -11.25
N HIS A 31 -0.71 2.22 -11.07
CA HIS A 31 -0.09 1.23 -11.96
C HIS A 31 -0.61 -0.18 -11.73
N ILE A 32 -0.79 -0.56 -10.46
CA ILE A 32 -1.29 -1.88 -10.06
C ILE A 32 -2.76 -2.04 -10.48
N GLU A 33 -3.58 -0.99 -10.39
CA GLU A 33 -4.97 -1.02 -10.86
C GLU A 33 -5.07 -1.22 -12.38
N LYS A 34 -4.14 -0.67 -13.17
CA LYS A 34 -4.09 -0.87 -14.63
C LYS A 34 -3.86 -2.33 -15.04
N ILE A 35 -3.26 -3.14 -14.19
CA ILE A 35 -3.05 -4.58 -14.42
C ILE A 35 -4.12 -5.44 -13.75
N GLY A 36 -5.23 -4.85 -13.30
CA GLY A 36 -6.37 -5.57 -12.72
C GLY A 36 -6.25 -5.90 -11.24
N ILE A 37 -5.23 -5.38 -10.55
CA ILE A 37 -5.02 -5.61 -9.12
C ILE A 37 -5.51 -4.39 -8.33
N HIS A 38 -6.44 -4.59 -7.41
CA HIS A 38 -6.90 -3.53 -6.51
C HIS A 38 -6.00 -3.36 -5.28
N SER A 39 -6.06 -2.18 -4.65
CA SER A 39 -5.16 -1.79 -3.54
C SER A 39 -5.01 -2.83 -2.41
N GLY A 40 -6.09 -3.51 -2.02
CA GLY A 40 -6.06 -4.57 -1.00
C GLY A 40 -5.30 -5.82 -1.46
N GLN A 41 -5.42 -6.17 -2.74
CA GLN A 41 -4.77 -7.33 -3.35
C GLN A 41 -3.26 -7.11 -3.52
N GLY A 42 -2.85 -5.91 -3.94
CA GLY A 42 -1.43 -5.56 -4.09
C GLY A 42 -0.65 -5.70 -2.78
N ARG A 43 -1.25 -5.32 -1.64
CA ARG A 43 -0.62 -5.51 -0.32
C ARG A 43 -0.47 -6.98 0.05
N VAL A 44 -1.44 -7.83 -0.31
CA VAL A 44 -1.37 -9.27 -0.09
C VAL A 44 -0.23 -9.88 -0.90
N LEU A 45 -0.10 -9.53 -2.19
CA LEU A 45 0.99 -10.03 -3.05
C LEU A 45 2.38 -9.63 -2.52
N VAL A 46 2.53 -8.39 -2.05
CA VAL A 46 3.78 -7.94 -1.41
C VAL A 46 4.10 -8.76 -0.15
N HIS A 47 3.09 -9.11 0.65
CA HIS A 47 3.29 -9.94 1.85
C HIS A 47 3.63 -11.39 1.52
N LEU A 48 2.98 -11.97 0.51
CA LEU A 48 3.23 -13.33 0.05
C LEU A 48 4.57 -13.47 -0.68
N ARG A 49 5.19 -12.37 -1.11
CA ARG A 49 6.52 -12.41 -1.73
C ARG A 49 7.53 -13.08 -0.79
N GLY A 50 8.00 -14.26 -1.16
CA GLY A 50 8.96 -15.05 -0.38
C GLY A 50 8.35 -15.86 0.76
N HIS A 51 7.02 -15.99 0.83
CA HIS A 51 6.33 -16.83 1.81
C HIS A 51 5.30 -17.72 1.11
N ASP A 52 5.57 -19.02 1.05
CA ASP A 52 4.63 -20.00 0.54
C ASP A 52 3.68 -20.48 1.65
N ASN A 53 2.48 -20.94 1.26
CA ASN A 53 1.51 -21.58 2.15
C ASN A 53 1.14 -20.77 3.40
N VAL A 54 1.06 -19.44 3.28
CA VAL A 54 0.71 -18.55 4.39
C VAL A 54 -0.76 -18.73 4.75
N PRO A 55 -1.10 -19.11 5.99
CA PRO A 55 -2.48 -19.30 6.37
C PRO A 55 -3.21 -17.95 6.45
N GLN A 56 -4.48 -17.94 6.05
CA GLN A 56 -5.32 -16.75 5.92
C GLN A 56 -5.34 -15.84 7.16
N TRP A 57 -5.33 -16.40 8.37
CA TRP A 57 -5.30 -15.62 9.62
C TRP A 57 -4.01 -14.81 9.79
N ARG A 58 -2.87 -15.32 9.30
CA ARG A 58 -1.59 -14.58 9.29
C ARG A 58 -1.64 -13.42 8.31
N ILE A 59 -2.27 -13.63 7.16
CA ILE A 59 -2.50 -12.57 6.17
C ILE A 59 -3.42 -11.48 6.76
N ALA A 60 -4.53 -11.85 7.41
CA ALA A 60 -5.42 -10.90 8.08
C ALA A 60 -4.68 -10.03 9.10
N ARG A 61 -3.85 -10.67 9.93
CA ARG A 61 -3.04 -10.00 10.96
C ARG A 61 -2.02 -9.05 10.35
N ALA A 62 -1.31 -9.48 9.30
CA ALA A 62 -0.33 -8.64 8.59
C ALA A 62 -1.00 -7.44 7.90
N MET A 63 -2.20 -7.65 7.36
CA MET A 63 -2.98 -6.60 6.69
C MET A 63 -3.71 -5.67 7.66
N LYS A 64 -3.78 -6.01 8.96
CA LYS A 64 -4.56 -5.32 10.01
C LYS A 64 -6.03 -5.17 9.60
N THR A 65 -6.61 -6.24 9.09
CA THR A 65 -8.00 -6.29 8.62
C THR A 65 -8.77 -7.43 9.27
N SER A 66 -10.10 -7.42 9.14
CA SER A 66 -10.94 -8.48 9.68
C SER A 66 -10.80 -9.78 8.87
N PRO A 67 -11.04 -10.96 9.48
CA PRO A 67 -11.06 -12.22 8.75
C PRO A 67 -12.02 -12.21 7.55
N ALA A 68 -13.22 -11.65 7.72
CA ALA A 68 -14.21 -11.56 6.64
C ALA A 68 -13.72 -10.72 5.45
N ALA A 69 -13.07 -9.58 5.73
CA ALA A 69 -12.51 -8.72 4.70
C ALA A 69 -11.34 -9.37 3.97
N ILE A 70 -10.48 -10.13 4.67
CA ILE A 70 -9.41 -10.85 3.98
C ILE A 70 -9.98 -12.01 3.15
N THR A 71 -11.03 -12.70 3.62
CA THR A 71 -11.69 -13.77 2.85
C THR A 71 -12.19 -13.26 1.50
N SER A 72 -12.87 -12.12 1.47
CA SER A 72 -13.41 -11.57 0.23
C SER A 72 -12.30 -11.15 -0.75
N ILE A 73 -11.19 -10.60 -0.23
CA ILE A 73 -10.00 -10.26 -1.02
C ILE A 73 -9.34 -11.52 -1.60
N LEU A 74 -9.11 -12.55 -0.79
CA LEU A 74 -8.44 -13.77 -1.23
C LEU A 74 -9.27 -14.54 -2.26
N LYS A 75 -10.56 -14.75 -2.01
CA LYS A 75 -11.47 -15.38 -2.99
C LYS A 75 -11.47 -14.66 -4.34
N ARG A 76 -11.40 -13.33 -4.30
CA ARG A 76 -11.27 -12.53 -5.52
C ARG A 76 -9.93 -12.77 -6.21
N MET A 77 -8.83 -12.79 -5.44
CA MET A 77 -7.50 -13.06 -5.99
C MET A 77 -7.38 -14.46 -6.58
N GLU A 78 -7.98 -15.47 -5.97
CA GLU A 78 -8.07 -16.84 -6.51
C GLU A 78 -8.83 -16.85 -7.84
N ARG A 79 -10.03 -16.27 -7.87
CA ARG A 79 -10.85 -16.17 -9.08
C ARG A 79 -10.14 -15.43 -10.21
N ASP A 80 -9.42 -14.36 -9.87
CA ASP A 80 -8.71 -13.51 -10.83
C ASP A 80 -7.32 -14.11 -11.19
N GLY A 81 -6.95 -15.28 -10.64
CA GLY A 81 -5.75 -16.06 -11.03
C GLY A 81 -4.43 -15.62 -10.38
N TRP A 82 -4.47 -14.81 -9.32
CA TRP A 82 -3.27 -14.26 -8.67
C TRP A 82 -2.68 -15.16 -7.59
N ILE A 83 -3.48 -16.04 -6.99
CA ILE A 83 -3.10 -16.98 -5.93
C ILE A 83 -3.86 -18.29 -6.11
N THR A 84 -3.48 -19.32 -5.35
CA THR A 84 -4.06 -20.67 -5.35
C THR A 84 -4.37 -21.14 -3.95
#